data_AF-A0A5C3NQG6-F1
#
_entry.id   AF-A0A5C3NQG6-F1
#
_cell.length_a   1.000
_cell.length_b   1.000
_cell.length_c   1.000
_cell.angle_alpha   90.00
_cell.angle_beta   90.00
_cell.angle_gamma   90.00
#
_symmetry.space_group_name_H-M   'P 1'
#
loop_
_entity.id
_entity.type
_entity.pdbx_description
1 polymer ?
#
loop_
_entity_poly.entity_id
_entity_poly.type
_entity_poly.pdbx_seq_one_letter_code
_entity_poly.pdbx_strand_id
1 'polypeptide(L)'
;MANTIQKLTLPMETSPILAMAHLSWPALQELSIHGRYFSEKQKEALPLFLSSVPQLRKLSITISRLGPTTRPYILGPSTASHTTISGLRSLTVAYPKPDDNIFSIDATHLSHLSLRDHPRYYHDCAHKPVVTTSFARPILRSAECLSILRRMDMPELSSLELVYLADTAGCDDELLSYVTQAFPHLSHLELHRYRANREEVVDYAHIAELLTAARGLRSVRLNLDFHNDHGPYRHRGFDYSIWQSTFREQCGPEIVEILEACPWLEYVELLYHAYNGSRWTKFRTSRYPEPRIVDPDDGSTV
;
A
#
# COMPACT_ATOMS: atom_id res chain seq x y z
N MET A 1 25.41 -15.41 -17.37
CA MET A 1 25.25 -14.62 -16.12
C MET A 1 23.84 -14.73 -15.55
N ALA A 2 22.76 -14.71 -16.35
CA ALA A 2 21.38 -14.84 -15.85
C ALA A 2 21.10 -16.06 -14.95
N ASN A 3 21.75 -17.21 -15.23
CA ASN A 3 21.49 -18.50 -14.56
C ASN A 3 21.78 -18.53 -13.05
N THR A 4 22.52 -17.57 -12.50
CA THR A 4 22.87 -17.53 -11.07
C THR A 4 22.25 -16.33 -10.34
N ILE A 5 21.60 -15.41 -11.05
CA ILE A 5 21.02 -14.21 -10.45
C ILE A 5 19.75 -14.60 -9.70
N GLN A 6 19.73 -14.33 -8.39
CA GLN A 6 18.59 -14.61 -7.52
C GLN A 6 17.73 -13.39 -7.22
N LYS A 7 18.31 -12.19 -7.30
CA LYS A 7 17.66 -10.92 -6.98
C LYS A 7 18.00 -9.89 -8.04
N LEU A 8 17.01 -9.14 -8.48
CA LEU A 8 17.18 -8.15 -9.52
C LEU A 8 16.30 -6.93 -9.24
N THR A 9 16.90 -5.73 -9.30
CA THR A 9 16.21 -4.45 -9.16
C THR A 9 16.51 -3.60 -10.38
N LEU A 10 15.46 -3.12 -11.04
CA LEU A 10 15.53 -2.53 -12.38
C LEU A 10 14.73 -1.22 -12.46
N PRO A 11 15.32 -0.13 -12.94
CA PRO A 11 14.54 1.00 -13.43
C PRO A 11 13.88 0.64 -14.78
N MET A 12 12.56 0.80 -14.89
CA MET A 12 11.80 0.53 -16.13
C MET A 12 12.33 1.35 -17.31
N GLU A 13 12.74 2.60 -17.05
CA GLU A 13 13.22 3.59 -18.01
C GLU A 13 14.37 3.12 -18.89
N THR A 14 15.34 2.43 -18.27
CA THR A 14 16.63 2.13 -18.88
C THR A 14 16.89 0.63 -18.99
N SER A 15 16.03 -0.20 -18.40
CA SER A 15 16.18 -1.65 -18.46
C SER A 15 15.68 -2.22 -19.79
N PRO A 16 16.47 -3.05 -20.47
CA PRO A 16 16.08 -3.65 -21.74
C PRO A 16 15.15 -4.86 -21.51
N ILE A 17 13.99 -4.65 -20.88
CA ILE A 17 13.07 -5.70 -20.39
C ILE A 17 12.74 -6.73 -21.49
N LEU A 18 12.51 -6.28 -22.72
CA LEU A 18 12.23 -7.18 -23.84
C LEU A 18 13.42 -8.09 -24.17
N ALA A 19 14.64 -7.56 -24.21
CA ALA A 19 15.83 -8.38 -24.43
C ALA A 19 16.07 -9.34 -23.26
N MET A 20 15.75 -8.92 -22.04
CA MET A 20 15.86 -9.76 -20.85
C MET A 20 14.85 -10.91 -20.86
N ALA A 21 13.65 -10.71 -21.41
CA ALA A 21 12.63 -11.75 -21.57
C ALA A 21 13.07 -12.89 -22.49
N HIS A 22 14.04 -12.66 -23.39
CA HIS A 22 14.61 -13.69 -24.26
C HIS A 22 15.70 -14.53 -23.58
N LEU A 23 16.08 -14.20 -22.35
CA LEU A 23 17.03 -14.97 -21.55
C LEU A 23 16.28 -15.90 -20.59
N SER A 24 16.94 -16.98 -20.15
CA SER A 24 16.43 -17.84 -19.09
C SER A 24 16.90 -17.34 -17.72
N TRP A 25 15.96 -17.22 -16.78
CA TRP A 25 16.23 -16.75 -15.41
C TRP A 25 15.86 -17.81 -14.36
N PRO A 26 16.46 -19.02 -14.41
CA PRO A 26 16.01 -20.16 -13.61
C PRO A 26 16.22 -19.99 -12.10
N ALA A 27 17.15 -19.12 -11.69
CA ALA A 27 17.47 -18.88 -10.29
C ALA A 27 16.80 -17.62 -9.71
N LEU A 28 16.14 -16.80 -10.55
CA LEU A 28 15.60 -15.51 -10.12
C LEU A 28 14.38 -15.70 -9.22
N GLN A 29 14.48 -15.21 -7.99
CA GLN A 29 13.45 -15.33 -6.96
C GLN A 29 12.87 -13.99 -6.52
N GLU A 30 13.64 -12.90 -6.60
CA GLU A 30 13.18 -11.56 -6.22
C GLU A 30 13.38 -10.58 -7.38
N LEU A 31 12.28 -9.99 -7.84
CA LEU A 31 12.26 -8.99 -8.91
C LEU A 31 11.59 -7.71 -8.42
N SER A 32 12.31 -6.59 -8.52
CA SER A 32 11.78 -5.25 -8.29
C SER A 32 11.96 -4.41 -9.54
N ILE A 33 10.87 -3.83 -10.05
CA ILE A 33 10.90 -2.90 -11.17
C ILE A 33 10.27 -1.59 -10.73
N HIS A 34 11.02 -0.50 -10.82
CA HIS A 34 10.61 0.82 -10.37
C HIS A 34 10.76 1.86 -11.49
N GLY A 35 10.32 3.09 -11.23
CA GLY A 35 10.51 4.23 -12.15
C GLY A 35 9.27 4.56 -12.96
N ARG A 36 9.36 4.67 -14.29
CA ARG A 36 8.24 5.08 -15.16
C ARG A 36 8.23 4.40 -16.52
N TYR A 37 7.02 4.22 -17.06
CA TYR A 37 6.84 3.83 -18.46
C TYR A 37 7.14 5.01 -19.40
N PHE A 38 7.91 4.76 -20.46
CA PHE A 38 8.18 5.69 -21.56
C PHE A 38 7.50 5.29 -22.88
N SER A 39 7.16 4.02 -23.07
CA SER A 39 6.58 3.51 -24.31
C SER A 39 5.60 2.36 -24.09
N GLU A 40 4.68 2.14 -25.04
CA GLU A 40 3.78 0.98 -25.02
C GLU A 40 4.55 -0.35 -25.08
N LYS A 41 5.68 -0.39 -25.81
CA LYS A 41 6.54 -1.58 -25.91
C LYS A 41 7.03 -2.08 -24.54
N GLN A 42 7.28 -1.18 -23.60
CA GLN A 42 7.66 -1.56 -22.23
C GLN A 42 6.52 -2.25 -21.47
N LYS A 43 5.26 -1.93 -21.78
CA LYS A 43 4.09 -2.57 -21.17
C LYS A 43 3.92 -3.99 -21.69
N GLU A 44 4.09 -4.18 -22.99
CA GLU A 44 4.02 -5.50 -23.64
C GLU A 44 5.18 -6.42 -23.23
N ALA A 45 6.36 -5.84 -22.94
CA ALA A 45 7.54 -6.61 -22.56
C ALA A 45 7.46 -7.22 -21.16
N LEU A 46 6.71 -6.63 -20.23
CA LEU A 46 6.67 -7.07 -18.84
C LEU A 46 6.03 -8.46 -18.66
N PRO A 47 4.85 -8.78 -19.25
CA PRO A 47 4.31 -10.14 -19.23
C PRO A 47 5.30 -11.18 -19.79
N LEU A 48 5.99 -10.85 -20.88
CA LEU A 48 6.99 -11.73 -21.51
C LEU A 48 8.20 -11.96 -20.60
N PHE A 49 8.64 -10.93 -19.88
CA PHE A 49 9.73 -11.10 -18.93
C PHE A 49 9.30 -11.95 -17.73
N LEU A 50 8.08 -11.74 -17.22
CA LEU A 50 7.54 -12.51 -16.10
C LEU A 50 7.33 -13.99 -16.44
N SER A 51 7.10 -14.35 -17.69
CA SER A 51 7.04 -15.76 -18.10
C SER A 51 8.43 -16.44 -18.15
N SER A 52 9.52 -15.66 -18.20
CA SER A 52 10.90 -16.18 -18.23
C SER A 52 11.53 -16.45 -16.85
N VAL A 53 10.80 -16.18 -15.76
CA VAL A 53 11.27 -16.22 -14.36
C VAL A 53 10.47 -17.23 -13.51
N PRO A 54 10.63 -18.54 -13.75
CA PRO A 54 9.73 -19.58 -13.21
C PRO A 54 9.82 -19.78 -11.69
N GLN A 55 10.87 -19.28 -11.02
CA GLN A 55 11.10 -19.46 -9.59
C GLN A 55 10.81 -18.19 -8.78
N LEU A 56 10.03 -17.27 -9.34
CA LEU A 56 9.76 -15.97 -8.73
C LEU A 56 8.95 -16.11 -7.44
N ARG A 57 9.50 -15.59 -6.33
CA ARG A 57 8.88 -15.60 -5.00
C ARG A 57 8.48 -14.21 -4.51
N LYS A 58 9.17 -13.16 -4.96
CA LYS A 58 8.83 -11.77 -4.63
C LYS A 58 8.81 -10.92 -5.88
N LEU A 59 7.70 -10.23 -6.07
CA LEU A 59 7.51 -9.30 -7.18
C LEU A 59 7.11 -7.92 -6.64
N SER A 60 7.86 -6.90 -7.03
CA SER A 60 7.53 -5.50 -6.75
C SER A 60 7.51 -4.71 -8.05
N ILE A 61 6.34 -4.20 -8.42
CA ILE A 61 6.15 -3.33 -9.58
C ILE A 61 5.71 -1.95 -9.08
N THR A 62 6.67 -1.04 -8.94
CA THR A 62 6.46 0.33 -8.45
C THR A 62 6.73 1.34 -9.54
N ILE A 63 5.96 1.23 -10.63
CA ILE A 63 6.15 2.04 -11.84
C ILE A 63 5.07 3.12 -11.90
N SER A 64 5.51 4.37 -11.90
CA SER A 64 4.69 5.56 -12.11
C SER A 64 4.40 5.77 -13.60
N ARG A 65 3.39 6.60 -13.91
CA ARG A 65 3.06 6.94 -15.30
C ARG A 65 2.96 8.43 -15.52
N LEU A 66 3.56 8.88 -16.63
CA LEU A 66 3.30 10.19 -17.20
C LEU A 66 2.08 10.11 -18.13
N GLY A 67 1.19 11.09 -18.08
CA GLY A 67 0.03 11.17 -18.99
C GLY A 67 -1.24 10.43 -18.51
N PRO A 68 -2.26 10.25 -19.37
CA PRO A 68 -3.64 9.96 -18.96
C PRO A 68 -3.83 8.60 -18.23
N THR A 69 -4.89 8.58 -17.42
CA THR A 69 -5.31 7.73 -16.28
C THR A 69 -5.34 6.20 -16.45
N THR A 70 -4.78 5.63 -17.51
CA THR A 70 -4.84 4.18 -17.71
C THR A 70 -3.89 3.46 -16.75
N ARG A 71 -4.42 2.47 -16.02
CA ARG A 71 -3.61 1.52 -15.26
C ARG A 71 -3.05 0.49 -16.26
N PRO A 72 -1.73 0.27 -16.35
CA PRO A 72 -1.17 -0.71 -17.28
C PRO A 72 -1.41 -2.13 -16.76
N TYR A 73 -1.53 -3.09 -17.66
CA TYR A 73 -1.52 -4.49 -17.28
C TYR A 73 -0.07 -4.96 -17.00
N ILE A 74 0.10 -5.82 -16.00
CA ILE A 74 1.33 -6.51 -15.64
C ILE A 74 1.38 -7.88 -16.32
N LEU A 75 0.31 -8.67 -16.24
CA LEU A 75 0.20 -9.98 -16.92
C LEU A 75 -0.82 -10.00 -18.06
N GLY A 76 -1.64 -8.96 -18.18
CA GLY A 76 -2.69 -8.85 -19.20
C GLY A 76 -4.09 -8.85 -18.59
N PRO A 77 -5.14 -8.65 -19.41
CA PRO A 77 -6.51 -8.73 -18.94
C PRO A 77 -6.88 -10.15 -18.53
N SER A 78 -7.80 -10.27 -17.56
CA SER A 78 -8.37 -11.55 -17.09
C SER A 78 -8.91 -12.48 -18.18
N THR A 79 -9.17 -11.96 -19.38
CA THR A 79 -9.68 -12.71 -20.54
C THR A 79 -8.59 -13.28 -21.46
N ALA A 80 -7.32 -12.95 -21.26
CA ALA A 80 -6.19 -13.40 -22.08
C ALA A 80 -5.49 -14.65 -21.49
N SER A 81 -4.85 -15.44 -22.36
CA SER A 81 -4.16 -16.70 -22.00
C SER A 81 -3.13 -16.52 -20.86
N HIS A 82 -3.10 -17.50 -19.96
CA HIS A 82 -2.44 -17.44 -18.67
C HIS A 82 -0.91 -17.52 -18.79
N THR A 83 -0.22 -16.48 -18.29
CA THR A 83 1.13 -16.66 -17.76
C THR A 83 0.99 -17.09 -16.31
N THR A 84 1.40 -18.32 -15.98
CA THR A 84 1.31 -18.86 -14.63
C THR A 84 2.55 -18.53 -13.82
N ILE A 85 2.49 -17.44 -13.04
CA ILE A 85 3.38 -17.26 -11.89
C ILE A 85 2.84 -18.17 -10.78
N SER A 86 3.68 -19.04 -10.24
CA SER A 86 3.31 -19.94 -9.13
C SER A 86 4.31 -19.80 -7.98
N GLY A 87 3.85 -20.08 -6.76
CA GLY A 87 4.71 -20.02 -5.57
C GLY A 87 5.12 -18.61 -5.13
N LEU A 88 4.42 -17.57 -5.59
CA LEU A 88 4.67 -16.19 -5.18
C LEU A 88 4.34 -16.02 -3.70
N ARG A 89 5.26 -15.42 -2.93
CA ARG A 89 5.13 -15.19 -1.48
C ARG A 89 4.90 -13.73 -1.13
N SER A 90 5.33 -12.81 -1.98
CA SER A 90 5.18 -11.37 -1.80
C SER A 90 4.85 -10.69 -3.13
N LEU A 91 3.80 -9.87 -3.12
CA LEU A 91 3.38 -9.07 -4.27
C LEU A 91 3.18 -7.61 -3.85
N THR A 92 3.88 -6.72 -4.54
CA THR A 92 3.70 -5.26 -4.42
C THR A 92 3.39 -4.68 -5.78
N VAL A 93 2.28 -3.97 -5.90
CA VAL A 93 1.85 -3.35 -7.15
C VAL A 93 1.45 -1.90 -6.88
N ALA A 94 2.13 -0.97 -7.54
CA ALA A 94 1.73 0.43 -7.58
C ALA A 94 0.69 0.67 -8.68
N TYR A 95 -0.36 1.43 -8.36
CA TYR A 95 -1.47 1.75 -9.26
C TYR A 95 -2.06 0.51 -9.97
N PRO A 96 -2.44 -0.52 -9.19
CA PRO A 96 -2.90 -1.80 -9.72
C PRO A 96 -4.13 -1.66 -10.61
N LYS A 97 -4.17 -2.43 -11.70
CA LYS A 97 -5.33 -2.55 -12.57
C LYS A 97 -6.26 -3.68 -12.06
N PRO A 98 -7.52 -3.39 -11.63
CA PRO A 98 -8.36 -4.39 -10.96
C PRO A 98 -8.63 -5.67 -11.75
N ASP A 99 -8.75 -5.57 -13.08
CA ASP A 99 -9.05 -6.64 -14.02
C ASP A 99 -7.81 -7.37 -14.57
N ASP A 100 -6.63 -7.14 -13.98
CA ASP A 100 -5.36 -7.78 -14.37
C ASP A 100 -5.28 -9.25 -13.96
N ASN A 101 -4.60 -10.05 -14.78
CA ASN A 101 -4.28 -11.46 -14.54
C ASN A 101 -3.31 -11.68 -13.38
N ILE A 102 -2.53 -10.66 -12.97
CA ILE A 102 -1.67 -10.76 -11.79
C ILE A 102 -2.46 -11.07 -10.51
N PHE A 103 -3.76 -10.74 -10.47
CA PHE A 103 -4.68 -11.05 -9.37
C PHE A 103 -5.50 -12.34 -9.60
N SER A 104 -5.09 -13.16 -10.55
CA SER A 104 -5.65 -14.50 -10.82
C SER A 104 -4.57 -15.58 -10.87
N ILE A 105 -3.36 -15.26 -10.38
CA ILE A 105 -2.31 -16.24 -10.16
C ILE A 105 -2.65 -17.14 -8.96
N ASP A 106 -1.92 -18.24 -8.83
CA ASP A 106 -1.96 -19.03 -7.59
C ASP A 106 -1.34 -18.22 -6.44
N ALA A 107 -2.21 -17.75 -5.53
CA ALA A 107 -1.85 -16.93 -4.38
C ALA A 107 -1.89 -17.71 -3.06
N THR A 108 -1.98 -19.04 -3.11
CA THR A 108 -2.08 -19.91 -1.92
C THR A 108 -0.96 -19.70 -0.90
N HIS A 109 0.26 -19.44 -1.40
CA HIS A 109 1.46 -19.18 -0.58
C HIS A 109 1.79 -17.69 -0.38
N LEU A 110 0.89 -16.80 -0.81
CA LEU A 110 1.10 -15.37 -0.71
C LEU A 110 0.92 -14.93 0.75
N SER A 111 2.02 -14.49 1.38
CA SER A 111 2.01 -14.01 2.77
C SER A 111 2.00 -12.48 2.85
N HIS A 112 2.40 -11.80 1.78
CA HIS A 112 2.50 -10.34 1.73
C HIS A 112 1.84 -9.81 0.45
N LEU A 113 0.85 -8.92 0.62
CA LEU A 113 0.22 -8.19 -0.48
C LEU A 113 0.27 -6.68 -0.20
N SER A 114 0.67 -5.92 -1.20
CA SER A 114 0.66 -4.46 -1.15
C SER A 114 0.07 -3.89 -2.44
N LEU A 115 -1.14 -3.33 -2.33
CA LEU A 115 -1.84 -2.62 -3.38
C LEU A 115 -1.69 -1.12 -3.11
N ARG A 116 -0.72 -0.48 -3.76
CA ARG A 116 -0.23 0.83 -3.32
C ARG A 116 -0.18 1.91 -4.37
N ASP A 117 0.18 3.12 -3.94
CA ASP A 117 0.62 4.23 -4.76
C ASP A 117 2.15 4.30 -4.83
N HIS A 118 2.67 4.90 -5.91
CA HIS A 118 4.10 5.19 -6.04
C HIS A 118 4.39 6.31 -7.06
N PRO A 119 5.09 7.41 -6.69
CA PRO A 119 5.46 7.80 -5.34
C PRO A 119 4.22 7.98 -4.43
N ARG A 120 4.43 8.09 -3.11
CA ARG A 120 3.34 8.22 -2.14
C ARG A 120 2.55 9.51 -2.40
N TYR A 121 1.24 9.37 -2.57
CA TYR A 121 0.31 10.45 -2.90
C TYR A 121 0.33 11.56 -1.86
N TYR A 122 0.45 11.20 -0.58
CA TYR A 122 0.50 12.18 0.51
C TYR A 122 1.71 13.14 0.45
N HIS A 123 2.84 12.78 -0.19
CA HIS A 123 3.96 13.72 -0.34
C HIS A 123 3.63 14.91 -1.25
N ASP A 124 2.64 14.73 -2.12
CA ASP A 124 2.28 15.70 -3.14
C ASP A 124 1.05 16.54 -2.78
N CYS A 125 0.37 16.26 -1.68
CA CYS A 125 -0.91 16.90 -1.33
C CYS A 125 -0.80 18.40 -1.02
N ALA A 126 0.38 18.97 -0.73
CA ALA A 126 0.53 20.40 -0.48
C ALA A 126 1.37 21.21 -1.48
N HIS A 127 1.97 20.59 -2.50
CA HIS A 127 2.74 21.32 -3.50
C HIS A 127 1.83 21.94 -4.58
N LYS A 128 2.13 23.17 -5.00
CA LYS A 128 1.51 23.77 -6.19
C LYS A 128 1.72 22.84 -7.40
N PRO A 129 0.77 22.73 -8.33
CA PRO A 129 0.67 21.63 -9.31
C PRO A 129 1.75 21.59 -10.40
N VAL A 130 2.82 22.40 -10.30
CA VAL A 130 3.67 22.73 -11.45
C VAL A 130 4.60 21.57 -11.85
N VAL A 131 5.05 20.73 -10.90
CA VAL A 131 5.96 19.59 -11.19
C VAL A 131 5.20 18.25 -11.27
N THR A 132 4.03 18.14 -10.64
CA THR A 132 3.33 16.88 -10.37
C THR A 132 2.10 16.62 -11.24
N THR A 133 1.63 17.61 -12.01
CA THR A 133 0.51 17.46 -12.98
C THR A 133 0.79 16.50 -14.11
N SER A 134 2.05 16.11 -14.34
CA SER A 134 2.41 15.18 -15.40
C SER A 134 2.14 13.71 -15.03
N PHE A 135 2.04 13.35 -13.75
CA PHE A 135 1.86 11.96 -13.34
C PHE A 135 0.40 11.57 -13.13
N ALA A 136 -0.03 10.47 -13.74
CA ALA A 136 -1.31 9.85 -13.41
C ALA A 136 -1.26 9.22 -12.02
N ARG A 137 -2.35 9.41 -11.26
CA ARG A 137 -2.54 8.85 -9.92
C ARG A 137 -3.87 8.11 -9.85
N PRO A 138 -4.04 7.01 -10.60
CA PRO A 138 -5.30 6.28 -10.65
C PRO A 138 -5.43 5.39 -9.41
N ILE A 139 -5.45 6.01 -8.22
CA ILE A 139 -5.67 5.35 -6.92
C ILE A 139 -6.97 4.55 -7.01
N LEU A 140 -6.98 3.36 -6.39
CA LEU A 140 -8.15 2.49 -6.35
C LEU A 140 -9.27 3.13 -5.52
N ARG A 141 -10.53 2.88 -5.89
CA ARG A 141 -11.65 3.04 -4.96
C ARG A 141 -11.74 1.84 -4.02
N SER A 142 -12.43 1.98 -2.89
CA SER A 142 -12.66 0.89 -1.93
C SER A 142 -13.25 -0.37 -2.60
N ALA A 143 -14.25 -0.20 -3.46
CA ALA A 143 -14.88 -1.28 -4.22
C ALA A 143 -13.90 -1.98 -5.19
N GLU A 144 -12.95 -1.24 -5.77
CA GLU A 144 -11.94 -1.81 -6.66
C GLU A 144 -10.92 -2.65 -5.88
N CYS A 145 -10.46 -2.17 -4.72
CA CYS A 145 -9.66 -2.99 -3.78
C CYS A 145 -10.39 -4.28 -3.43
N LEU A 146 -11.66 -4.17 -3.04
CA LEU A 146 -12.47 -5.32 -2.66
C LEU A 146 -12.60 -6.34 -3.80
N SER A 147 -12.80 -5.86 -5.04
CA SER A 147 -12.86 -6.73 -6.23
C SER A 147 -11.56 -7.50 -6.47
N ILE A 148 -10.41 -6.90 -6.20
CA ILE A 148 -9.11 -7.57 -6.31
C ILE A 148 -9.00 -8.64 -5.23
N LEU A 149 -9.25 -8.27 -3.97
CA LEU A 149 -9.09 -9.17 -2.83
C LEU A 149 -10.02 -10.39 -2.95
N ARG A 150 -11.28 -10.22 -3.38
CA ARG A 150 -12.24 -11.31 -3.60
C ARG A 150 -11.84 -12.30 -4.69
N ARG A 151 -10.95 -11.92 -5.60
CA ARG A 151 -10.48 -12.79 -6.70
C ARG A 151 -9.29 -13.64 -6.30
N MET A 152 -8.64 -13.34 -5.18
CA MET A 152 -7.42 -14.02 -4.75
C MET A 152 -7.73 -14.88 -3.53
N ASP A 153 -7.42 -16.17 -3.62
CA ASP A 153 -7.41 -17.06 -2.45
C ASP A 153 -6.04 -16.98 -1.77
N MET A 154 -5.98 -16.36 -0.59
CA MET A 154 -4.74 -16.02 0.13
C MET A 154 -4.80 -16.50 1.58
N PRO A 155 -4.85 -17.82 1.83
CA PRO A 155 -4.98 -18.37 3.17
C PRO A 155 -3.76 -18.05 4.04
N GLU A 156 -2.55 -17.92 3.48
CA GLU A 156 -1.32 -17.61 4.22
C GLU A 156 -1.06 -16.10 4.43
N LEU A 157 -1.99 -15.21 4.03
CA LEU A 157 -1.77 -13.77 4.09
C LEU A 157 -1.57 -13.28 5.53
N SER A 158 -0.37 -12.78 5.83
CA SER A 158 0.00 -12.27 7.15
C SER A 158 0.24 -10.77 7.18
N SER A 159 0.50 -10.16 6.02
CA SER A 159 0.76 -8.72 5.87
C SER A 159 0.00 -8.15 4.68
N LEU A 160 -0.79 -7.11 4.92
CA LEU A 160 -1.57 -6.42 3.90
C LEU A 160 -1.34 -4.90 3.94
N GLU A 161 -1.03 -4.31 2.79
CA GLU A 161 -1.04 -2.87 2.57
C GLU A 161 -2.12 -2.53 1.52
N LEU A 162 -3.01 -1.58 1.85
CA LEU A 162 -4.02 -1.07 0.94
C LEU A 162 -3.95 0.45 0.84
N VAL A 163 -3.95 0.94 -0.40
CA VAL A 163 -4.07 2.36 -0.72
C VAL A 163 -5.31 2.58 -1.56
N TYR A 164 -6.23 3.41 -1.07
CA TYR A 164 -7.48 3.68 -1.76
C TYR A 164 -8.03 5.08 -1.48
N LEU A 165 -8.94 5.50 -2.37
CA LEU A 165 -9.74 6.70 -2.26
C LEU A 165 -11.12 6.32 -1.72
N ALA A 166 -11.53 6.98 -0.64
CA ALA A 166 -12.88 6.92 -0.10
C ALA A 166 -13.68 8.12 -0.60
N ASP A 167 -14.85 7.87 -1.18
CA ASP A 167 -15.72 8.92 -1.71
C ASP A 167 -16.45 9.69 -0.60
N THR A 168 -16.88 8.95 0.42
CA THR A 168 -17.61 9.44 1.58
C THR A 168 -17.26 8.59 2.80
N ALA A 169 -17.58 9.10 4.00
CA ALA A 169 -17.52 8.29 5.22
C ALA A 169 -18.34 6.99 5.06
N GLY A 170 -17.79 5.88 5.54
CA GLY A 170 -18.41 4.55 5.49
C GLY A 170 -18.41 3.84 4.13
N CYS A 171 -17.95 4.47 3.04
CA CYS A 171 -17.95 3.83 1.71
C CYS A 171 -16.96 2.64 1.60
N ASP A 172 -16.07 2.50 2.57
CA ASP A 172 -15.07 1.46 2.69
C ASP A 172 -15.41 0.38 3.72
N ASP A 173 -16.59 0.42 4.36
CA ASP A 173 -17.02 -0.54 5.38
C ASP A 173 -17.03 -1.99 4.86
N GLU A 174 -17.51 -2.20 3.63
CA GLU A 174 -17.54 -3.54 3.01
C GLU A 174 -16.10 -4.06 2.78
N LEU A 175 -15.18 -3.18 2.40
CA LEU A 175 -13.76 -3.53 2.21
C LEU A 175 -13.12 -3.90 3.56
N LEU A 176 -13.30 -3.06 4.57
CA LEU A 176 -12.70 -3.26 5.90
C LEU A 176 -13.28 -4.51 6.59
N SER A 177 -14.59 -4.72 6.48
CA SER A 177 -15.26 -5.93 6.99
C SER A 177 -14.75 -7.19 6.28
N TYR A 178 -14.55 -7.14 4.96
CA TYR A 178 -13.99 -8.26 4.23
C TYR A 178 -12.55 -8.56 4.67
N VAL A 179 -11.68 -7.55 4.75
CA VAL A 179 -10.27 -7.72 5.17
C VAL A 179 -10.17 -8.39 6.54
N THR A 180 -11.01 -7.98 7.48
CA THR A 180 -10.96 -8.47 8.87
C THR A 180 -11.50 -9.88 9.04
N GLN A 181 -12.34 -10.36 8.11
CA GLN A 181 -12.98 -11.67 8.16
C GLN A 181 -12.32 -12.70 7.24
N ALA A 182 -11.77 -12.27 6.10
CA ALA A 182 -11.28 -13.18 5.06
C ALA A 182 -9.86 -13.71 5.33
N PHE A 183 -9.05 -13.02 6.14
CA PHE A 183 -7.63 -13.32 6.32
C PHE A 183 -7.31 -13.73 7.76
N PRO A 184 -7.44 -15.02 8.11
CA PRO A 184 -7.31 -15.50 9.50
C PRO A 184 -5.90 -15.33 10.08
N HIS A 185 -4.87 -15.26 9.23
CA HIS A 185 -3.48 -15.10 9.64
C HIS A 185 -2.97 -13.66 9.56
N LEU A 186 -3.85 -12.69 9.26
CA LEU A 186 -3.47 -11.29 9.13
C LEU A 186 -2.94 -10.74 10.46
N SER A 187 -1.68 -10.33 10.45
CA SER A 187 -0.95 -9.84 11.62
C SER A 187 -0.47 -8.40 11.45
N HIS A 188 -0.26 -7.96 10.22
CA HIS A 188 0.18 -6.61 9.88
C HIS A 188 -0.77 -5.98 8.86
N LEU A 189 -1.34 -4.83 9.20
CA LEU A 189 -2.21 -4.07 8.30
C LEU A 189 -1.69 -2.64 8.15
N GLU A 190 -1.48 -2.20 6.91
CA GLU A 190 -1.18 -0.80 6.56
C GLU A 190 -2.30 -0.26 5.66
N LEU A 191 -2.98 0.79 6.11
CA LEU A 191 -4.03 1.47 5.34
C LEU A 191 -3.58 2.89 5.00
N HIS A 192 -3.66 3.24 3.73
CA HIS A 192 -3.68 4.62 3.27
C HIS A 192 -5.04 4.91 2.65
N ARG A 193 -5.93 5.45 3.49
CA ARG A 193 -7.26 5.92 3.10
C ARG A 193 -7.15 7.41 2.77
N TYR A 194 -7.36 7.77 1.51
CA TYR A 194 -7.41 9.16 1.07
C TYR A 194 -8.85 9.61 0.86
N ARG A 195 -9.16 10.87 1.15
CA ARG A 195 -10.49 11.43 0.89
C ARG A 195 -10.61 11.91 -0.55
N ALA A 196 -11.68 11.50 -1.24
CA ALA A 196 -12.06 12.13 -2.51
C ALA A 196 -12.56 13.56 -2.29
N ASN A 197 -13.29 13.77 -1.19
CA ASN A 197 -13.81 15.06 -0.77
C ASN A 197 -13.00 15.62 0.42
N ARG A 198 -12.32 16.75 0.22
CA ARG A 198 -11.53 17.41 1.29
C ARG A 198 -12.37 17.92 2.45
N GLU A 199 -13.68 18.06 2.28
CA GLU A 199 -14.60 18.46 3.35
C GLU A 199 -15.08 17.25 4.17
N GLU A 200 -14.80 16.02 3.76
CA GLU A 200 -15.16 14.83 4.54
C GLU A 200 -14.46 14.85 5.91
N VAL A 201 -15.25 14.61 6.96
CA VAL A 201 -14.77 14.29 8.30
C VAL A 201 -14.70 12.78 8.42
N VAL A 202 -13.49 12.26 8.62
CA VAL A 202 -13.23 10.82 8.70
C VAL A 202 -13.64 10.32 10.07
N ASP A 203 -14.55 9.35 10.10
CA ASP A 203 -14.92 8.62 11.31
C ASP A 203 -13.87 7.54 11.63
N TYR A 204 -12.76 7.98 12.23
CA TYR A 204 -11.64 7.09 12.56
C TYR A 204 -12.00 6.08 13.67
N ALA A 205 -12.97 6.41 14.53
CA ALA A 205 -13.44 5.53 15.59
C ALA A 205 -14.17 4.32 14.99
N HIS A 206 -15.12 4.57 14.07
CA HIS A 206 -15.81 3.50 13.33
C HIS A 206 -14.83 2.63 12.53
N ILE A 207 -13.84 3.23 11.88
CA ILE A 207 -12.77 2.46 11.19
C ILE A 207 -12.03 1.56 12.18
N ALA A 208 -11.60 2.11 13.33
CA ALA A 208 -10.92 1.35 14.36
C ALA A 208 -11.80 0.20 14.90
N GLU A 209 -13.09 0.45 15.13
CA GLU A 209 -14.07 -0.55 15.58
C GLU A 209 -14.19 -1.72 14.60
N LEU A 210 -14.31 -1.44 13.30
CA LEU A 210 -14.35 -2.48 12.26
C LEU A 210 -13.09 -3.34 12.29
N LEU A 211 -11.92 -2.73 12.47
CA LEU A 211 -10.64 -3.42 12.50
C LEU A 211 -10.49 -4.36 13.71
N THR A 212 -11.26 -4.16 14.79
CA THR A 212 -11.23 -5.06 15.97
C THR A 212 -11.66 -6.50 15.66
N ALA A 213 -12.39 -6.72 14.56
CA ALA A 213 -12.79 -8.05 14.13
C ALA A 213 -11.58 -8.94 13.74
N ALA A 214 -10.46 -8.34 13.31
CA ALA A 214 -9.24 -9.05 12.97
C ALA A 214 -8.40 -9.36 14.22
N ARG A 215 -8.82 -10.37 14.99
CA ARG A 215 -8.19 -10.73 16.28
C ARG A 215 -6.70 -11.11 16.19
N GLY A 216 -6.20 -11.43 15.00
CA GLY A 216 -4.79 -11.78 14.76
C GLY A 216 -3.83 -10.59 14.62
N LEU A 217 -4.36 -9.36 14.57
CA LEU A 217 -3.54 -8.16 14.35
C LEU A 217 -2.54 -7.94 15.48
N ARG A 218 -1.29 -7.71 15.09
CA ARG A 218 -0.15 -7.34 15.94
C ARG A 218 0.27 -5.90 15.74
N SER A 219 0.25 -5.41 14.50
CA SER A 219 0.54 -4.01 14.20
C SER A 219 -0.42 -3.46 13.16
N VAL A 220 -0.88 -2.24 13.39
CA VAL A 220 -1.71 -1.50 12.45
C VAL A 220 -1.02 -0.19 12.10
N ARG A 221 -0.95 0.17 10.82
CA ARG A 221 -0.44 1.46 10.34
C ARG A 221 -1.55 2.19 9.59
N LEU A 222 -1.94 3.37 10.05
CA LEU A 222 -3.04 4.11 9.45
C LEU A 222 -2.58 5.49 8.98
N ASN A 223 -2.78 5.73 7.70
CA ASN A 223 -2.89 7.06 7.13
C ASN A 223 -4.36 7.28 6.77
N LEU A 224 -5.07 8.04 7.60
CA LEU A 224 -6.50 8.27 7.46
C LEU A 224 -6.84 9.56 6.72
N ASP A 225 -5.84 10.37 6.34
CA ASP A 225 -6.04 11.67 5.70
C ASP A 225 -7.09 12.51 6.47
N PHE A 226 -6.82 12.80 7.75
CA PHE A 226 -7.80 13.45 8.64
C PHE A 226 -8.27 14.81 8.11
N HIS A 227 -9.48 15.23 8.49
CA HIS A 227 -10.04 16.53 8.07
C HIS A 227 -9.14 17.72 8.40
N ASN A 228 -8.62 17.71 9.62
CA ASN A 228 -7.73 18.75 10.14
C ASN A 228 -6.26 18.56 9.71
N ASP A 229 -5.94 17.47 9.00
CA ASP A 229 -4.62 17.28 8.42
C ASP A 229 -4.55 17.97 7.06
N HIS A 230 -3.60 18.90 6.92
CA HIS A 230 -3.42 19.68 5.70
C HIS A 230 -2.27 19.16 4.81
N GLY A 231 -1.69 18.01 5.14
CA GLY A 231 -0.61 17.38 4.39
C GLY A 231 0.74 18.08 4.56
N PRO A 232 1.82 17.45 4.08
CA PRO A 232 3.17 17.96 4.23
C PRO A 232 3.40 19.15 3.29
N TYR A 233 4.13 20.18 3.72
CA TYR A 233 4.58 21.33 2.91
C TYR A 233 3.58 22.49 2.66
N ARG A 234 2.46 22.58 3.41
CA ARG A 234 1.53 23.73 3.28
C ARG A 234 2.02 24.96 4.07
N HIS A 235 1.87 26.15 3.47
CA HIS A 235 2.41 27.44 3.95
C HIS A 235 1.38 28.33 4.70
N ARG A 236 1.92 29.06 5.71
CA ARG A 236 1.42 30.22 6.50
C ARG A 236 -0.02 30.14 7.05
N GLY A 237 -0.12 29.94 8.36
CA GLY A 237 -1.34 30.13 9.15
C GLY A 237 -1.85 28.88 9.85
N PHE A 238 -1.36 27.69 9.48
CA PHE A 238 -1.66 26.47 10.21
C PHE A 238 -0.80 26.36 11.46
N ASP A 239 -1.45 26.26 12.59
CA ASP A 239 -0.77 25.97 13.84
C ASP A 239 -0.59 24.45 13.96
N TYR A 240 0.56 23.98 13.47
CA TYR A 240 0.95 22.58 13.61
C TYR A 240 0.94 22.12 15.07
N SER A 241 1.08 23.02 16.05
CA SER A 241 1.05 22.64 17.47
C SER A 241 -0.34 22.21 17.92
N ILE A 242 -1.40 22.85 17.43
CA ILE A 242 -2.79 22.48 17.74
C ILE A 242 -3.09 21.10 17.16
N TRP A 243 -2.82 20.89 15.87
CA TRP A 243 -3.05 19.58 15.24
C TRP A 243 -2.18 18.49 15.85
N GLN A 244 -0.91 18.78 16.15
CA GLN A 244 -0.03 17.84 16.82
C GLN A 244 -0.57 17.44 18.20
N SER A 245 -1.10 18.39 18.98
CA SER A 245 -1.74 18.12 20.27
C SER A 245 -2.98 17.25 20.08
N THR A 246 -3.92 17.63 19.20
CA THR A 246 -5.11 16.79 18.90
C THR A 246 -4.73 15.38 18.44
N PHE A 247 -3.75 15.26 17.54
CA PHE A 247 -3.29 13.97 17.03
C PHE A 247 -2.67 13.10 18.12
N ARG A 248 -1.80 13.66 18.97
CA ARG A 248 -1.07 12.92 20.01
C ARG A 248 -1.91 12.65 21.26
N GLU A 249 -2.77 13.58 21.65
CA GLU A 249 -3.49 13.55 22.92
C GLU A 249 -4.92 13.01 22.77
N GLN A 250 -5.49 13.03 21.56
CA GLN A 250 -6.85 12.56 21.32
C GLN A 250 -6.90 11.42 20.30
N CYS A 251 -6.60 11.69 19.01
CA CYS A 251 -6.85 10.71 17.95
C CYS A 251 -6.04 9.42 18.13
N GLY A 252 -4.74 9.53 18.43
CA GLY A 252 -3.87 8.37 18.66
C GLY A 252 -4.32 7.50 19.83
N PRO A 253 -4.46 8.06 21.05
CA PRO A 253 -4.94 7.33 22.21
C PRO A 253 -6.31 6.68 22.01
N GLU A 254 -7.28 7.38 21.42
CA GLU A 254 -8.64 6.86 21.19
C GLU A 254 -8.63 5.68 20.20
N ILE A 255 -7.88 5.79 19.10
CA ILE A 255 -7.73 4.67 18.14
C ILE A 255 -7.07 3.46 18.80
N VAL A 256 -6.04 3.65 19.62
CA VAL A 256 -5.40 2.55 20.34
C VAL A 256 -6.34 1.93 21.35
N GLU A 257 -7.08 2.74 22.11
CA GLU A 257 -8.05 2.25 23.10
C GLU A 257 -9.12 1.35 22.45
N ILE A 258 -9.66 1.74 21.29
CA ILE A 258 -10.60 0.92 20.53
C ILE A 258 -9.92 -0.37 20.05
N LEU A 259 -8.74 -0.25 19.44
CA LEU A 259 -8.02 -1.39 18.87
C LEU A 259 -7.43 -2.34 19.92
N GLU A 260 -7.34 -1.95 21.20
CA GLU A 260 -6.94 -2.84 22.28
C GLU A 260 -7.89 -4.04 22.47
N ALA A 261 -9.10 -3.98 21.91
CA ALA A 261 -9.97 -5.14 21.76
C ALA A 261 -9.30 -6.29 20.98
N CYS A 262 -8.30 -6.01 20.13
CA CYS A 262 -7.44 -7.01 19.52
C CYS A 262 -6.44 -7.58 20.56
N PRO A 263 -6.49 -8.89 20.87
CA PRO A 263 -5.75 -9.48 21.97
C PRO A 263 -4.23 -9.47 21.76
N TRP A 264 -3.78 -9.50 20.50
CA TRP A 264 -2.36 -9.58 20.14
C TRP A 264 -1.77 -8.24 19.68
N LEU A 265 -2.55 -7.17 19.73
CA LEU A 265 -2.10 -5.87 19.26
C LEU A 265 -0.94 -5.34 20.14
N GLU A 266 0.14 -5.01 19.46
CA GLU A 266 1.37 -4.50 20.05
C GLU A 266 1.39 -2.97 19.97
N TYR A 267 1.09 -2.41 18.80
CA TYR A 267 1.06 -0.98 18.57
C TYR A 267 0.24 -0.58 17.33
N VAL A 268 -0.15 0.69 17.29
CA VAL A 268 -0.69 1.38 16.12
C VAL A 268 0.29 2.46 15.71
N GLU A 269 0.63 2.57 14.43
CA GLU A 269 1.34 3.72 13.89
C GLU A 269 0.38 4.59 13.10
N LEU A 270 0.34 5.88 13.40
CA LEU A 270 -0.44 6.84 12.64
C LEU A 270 0.51 7.71 11.80
N LEU A 271 0.18 7.92 10.53
CA LEU A 271 0.93 8.83 9.68
C LEU A 271 0.60 10.26 10.07
N TYR A 272 1.62 11.00 10.51
CA TYR A 272 1.54 12.41 10.84
C TYR A 272 2.26 13.23 9.77
N HIS A 273 1.60 14.25 9.24
CA HIS A 273 2.20 15.21 8.31
C HIS A 273 2.73 16.44 9.05
N ALA A 274 4.03 16.47 9.29
CA ALA A 274 4.75 17.61 9.83
C ALA A 274 5.15 18.61 8.73
N TYR A 275 5.60 19.79 9.15
CA TYR A 275 6.09 20.84 8.25
C TYR A 275 7.22 20.36 7.31
N ASN A 276 8.14 19.54 7.83
CA ASN A 276 9.33 19.07 7.11
C ASN A 276 9.15 17.71 6.40
N GLY A 277 8.01 17.05 6.57
CA GLY A 277 7.78 15.72 6.00
C GLY A 277 6.69 14.94 6.72
N SER A 278 6.47 13.72 6.26
CA SER A 278 5.51 12.79 6.87
C SER A 278 6.27 11.75 7.70
N ARG A 279 5.79 11.43 8.89
CA ARG A 279 6.40 10.45 9.78
C ARG A 279 5.36 9.53 10.41
N TRP A 280 5.77 8.34 10.77
CA TRP A 280 4.92 7.38 11.47
C TRP A 280 5.14 7.52 12.97
N THR A 281 4.12 8.00 13.69
CA THR A 281 4.14 8.08 15.15
C THR A 281 3.55 6.81 15.72
N LYS A 282 4.29 6.12 16.59
CA LYS A 282 3.90 4.84 17.16
C LYS A 282 3.20 5.05 18.51
N PHE A 283 2.03 4.45 18.66
CA PHE A 283 1.23 4.40 19.87
C PHE A 283 1.17 2.94 20.34
N ARG A 284 1.81 2.61 21.46
CA ARG A 284 1.81 1.27 22.06
C ARG A 284 0.53 1.04 22.85
N THR A 285 0.08 -0.21 22.88
CA THR A 285 -1.03 -0.59 23.76
C THR A 285 -0.63 -0.51 25.23
N SER A 286 -1.63 -0.41 26.10
CA SER A 286 -1.53 -0.40 27.56
C SER A 286 -0.79 -1.62 28.15
N ARG A 287 -0.62 -2.68 27.35
CA ARG A 287 0.10 -3.91 27.69
C ARG A 287 1.63 -3.73 27.74
N TYR A 288 2.16 -2.68 27.12
CA TYR A 288 3.60 -2.44 27.01
C TYR A 288 4.06 -1.29 27.91
N PRO A 289 5.31 -1.33 28.41
CA PRO A 289 5.83 -0.27 29.27
C PRO A 289 6.02 1.04 28.51
N GLU A 290 6.02 2.14 29.27
CA GLU A 290 6.33 3.48 28.78
C GLU A 290 7.69 3.55 28.04
N PRO A 291 7.86 4.46 27.06
CA PRO A 291 6.87 5.45 26.60
C PRO A 291 5.76 4.84 25.71
N ARG A 292 4.51 5.23 25.93
CA ARG A 292 3.36 4.84 25.10
C ARG A 292 3.36 5.45 23.71
N ILE A 293 3.96 6.63 23.56
CA ILE A 293 4.08 7.32 22.27
C ILE A 293 5.56 7.40 21.92
N VAL A 294 5.94 6.81 20.79
CA VAL A 294 7.30 6.85 20.25
C VAL A 294 7.26 7.59 18.92
N ASP A 295 7.87 8.77 18.89
CA ASP A 295 8.05 9.56 17.68
C ASP A 295 9.52 9.47 17.24
N PRO A 296 9.80 9.08 15.97
CA PRO A 296 11.18 8.93 15.49
C PRO A 296 12.03 10.21 15.58
N ASP A 297 11.42 11.40 15.67
CA ASP A 297 12.16 12.67 15.75
C ASP A 297 12.25 13.27 17.16
N ASP A 298 11.58 12.70 18.18
CA ASP A 298 11.57 13.25 19.55
C ASP A 298 12.86 12.94 20.34
N GLY A 299 13.94 12.51 19.66
CA GLY A 299 15.20 12.09 20.30
C GLY A 299 15.05 10.91 21.26
N SER A 300 13.89 10.27 21.26
CA SER A 300 13.49 9.17 22.14
C SER A 300 13.91 7.82 21.56
N THR A 301 15.18 7.71 21.16
CA THR A 301 15.83 6.41 20.96
C THR A 301 16.53 6.04 22.26
N VAL A 302 15.96 5.10 23.00
CA VAL A 302 16.66 4.30 24.01
C VAL A 302 16.70 2.86 23.51
#